data_AF-X8JNW2-F1
#
_entry.id   AF-X8JNW2-F1
#
_cell.length_a   1.000
_cell.length_b   1.000
_cell.length_c   1.000
_cell.angle_alpha   90.00
_cell.angle_beta   90.00
_cell.angle_gamma   90.00
#
_symmetry.space_group_name_H-M   'P 1'
#
loop_
_entity.id
_entity.type
_entity.pdbx_description
1 polymer ?
#
loop_
_entity_poly.entity_id
_entity_poly.type
_entity_poly.pdbx_seq_one_letter_code
_entity_poly.pdbx_strand_id
1 'polypeptide(L)'
;MDHAYIFCSQAPCVMYTYMPKRELKLGYFDGTSAAVLEGPRDLQDIAFNGRFVPRDEYDPWVHARSMCVWAKRVGLDGIARMEPSFEVIVCNIESDLELVSSHELVYHQTMIFPGQPIPRGPNTTTTTSPQHRNTPYFPGPTIPVYPPPPGWQGPQRTFPDVAFESIRAGMWHNRFPGESRLVLDYSGIVSAYDESYTSLVRARKRRKVGRREDRLEGISMGDRERSKGEMESVLVRGRALGGAVVDWRWVLQDMVDRYAGRLEDLRYLLGRSDLGHEEIVARARQKVLVMLTPFMGLPQSKPPIANTKDQQPLQKDPDDDWLARIYHTCAKHPTVEFARRRTLTAQETRLANSIDVVQAAICSSLTDVWAEAFGSGDKPLLAREMMVRWKAEVEELMGWLDWHVWVKCDPPCGPGFQCVLATWPWGVETGDEDIGPVCRDELSGDVF
;
A
#
# COMPACT_ATOMS: atom_id res chain seq x y z
N MET A 1 3.24 -5.10 20.79
CA MET A 1 3.63 -4.44 22.06
C MET A 1 4.75 -3.44 21.81
N ASP A 2 5.79 -3.84 21.08
CA ASP A 2 6.97 -3.00 20.77
C ASP A 2 6.63 -1.65 20.13
N HIS A 3 5.71 -1.61 19.14
CA HIS A 3 5.22 -0.34 18.57
C HIS A 3 4.59 0.59 19.63
N ALA A 4 3.80 0.04 20.55
CA ALA A 4 3.14 0.85 21.58
C ALA A 4 4.12 1.36 22.66
N TYR A 5 5.30 0.76 22.80
CA TYR A 5 6.30 1.17 23.79
C TYR A 5 6.89 2.56 23.51
N ILE A 6 6.85 3.05 22.26
CA ILE A 6 7.28 4.41 21.91
C ILE A 6 6.47 5.50 22.64
N PHE A 7 5.24 5.17 23.07
CA PHE A 7 4.37 6.08 23.82
C PHE A 7 4.63 6.03 25.34
N CYS A 8 5.57 5.21 25.81
CA CYS A 8 5.93 5.02 27.22
C CYS A 8 6.84 6.14 27.76
N SER A 9 6.46 7.40 27.52
CA SER A 9 7.31 8.56 27.80
C SER A 9 7.05 9.19 29.17
N GLN A 10 5.96 8.86 29.87
CA GLN A 10 5.57 9.42 31.17
C GLN A 10 5.10 8.34 32.16
N ALA A 11 5.26 8.59 33.46
CA ALA A 11 4.75 7.71 34.52
C ALA A 11 3.32 8.04 34.96
N PRO A 12 2.50 7.02 35.29
CA PRO A 12 2.80 5.59 35.17
C PRO A 12 2.72 5.13 33.70
N CYS A 13 3.69 4.33 33.25
CA CYS A 13 3.61 3.67 31.95
C CYS A 13 3.02 2.27 32.13
N VAL A 14 1.81 2.08 31.61
CA VAL A 14 1.04 0.84 31.77
C VAL A 14 0.64 0.31 30.41
N MET A 15 0.98 -0.95 30.14
CA MET A 15 0.51 -1.68 28.98
C MET A 15 -0.80 -2.39 29.32
N TYR A 16 -1.87 -2.01 28.62
CA TYR A 16 -3.16 -2.70 28.69
C TYR A 16 -3.31 -3.63 27.49
N THR A 17 -3.63 -4.90 27.76
CA THR A 17 -4.00 -5.87 26.73
C THR A 17 -5.50 -6.09 26.77
N TYR A 18 -6.16 -5.84 25.66
CA TYR A 18 -7.60 -6.01 25.50
C TYR A 18 -7.91 -7.12 24.49
N MET A 19 -9.03 -7.80 24.69
CA MET A 19 -9.63 -8.73 23.74
C MET A 19 -11.00 -8.20 23.29
N PRO A 20 -11.32 -8.20 21.99
CA PRO A 20 -12.67 -7.90 21.54
C PRO A 20 -13.67 -8.94 22.06
N LYS A 21 -14.80 -8.48 22.62
CA LYS A 21 -15.90 -9.35 23.07
C LYS A 21 -16.66 -10.00 21.92
N ARG A 22 -16.49 -9.45 20.71
CA ARG A 22 -17.11 -9.86 19.44
C ARG A 22 -16.26 -9.37 18.27
N GLU A 23 -16.62 -9.76 17.06
CA GLU A 23 -16.08 -9.13 15.85
C GLU A 23 -16.44 -7.64 15.83
N LEU A 24 -15.40 -6.80 15.65
CA LEU A 24 -15.54 -5.35 15.54
C LEU A 24 -15.70 -4.95 14.08
N LYS A 25 -16.65 -4.06 13.81
CA LYS A 25 -16.84 -3.42 12.50
C LYS A 25 -16.02 -2.15 12.47
N LEU A 26 -14.93 -2.16 11.70
CA LEU A 26 -14.00 -1.05 11.63
C LEU A 26 -14.00 -0.44 10.22
N GLY A 27 -13.98 0.89 10.14
CA GLY A 27 -13.61 1.58 8.91
C GLY A 27 -12.10 1.50 8.74
N TYR A 28 -11.61 1.07 7.57
CA TYR A 28 -10.17 0.92 7.33
C TYR A 28 -9.67 1.98 6.33
N PHE A 29 -8.67 2.75 6.73
CA PHE A 29 -7.91 3.65 5.85
C PHE A 29 -6.57 2.99 5.53
N ASP A 30 -6.36 2.69 4.25
CA ASP A 30 -5.22 1.89 3.79
C ASP A 30 -3.95 2.72 3.59
N GLY A 31 -2.78 2.10 3.76
CA GLY A 31 -1.51 2.73 3.44
C GLY A 31 -1.27 4.00 4.26
N THR A 32 -0.51 4.92 3.68
CA THR A 32 -0.27 6.25 4.26
C THR A 32 -1.53 7.12 4.33
N SER A 33 -2.67 6.73 3.72
CA SER A 33 -3.92 7.51 3.83
C SER A 33 -4.45 7.61 5.26
N ALA A 34 -3.91 6.78 6.14
CA ALA A 34 -4.16 6.70 7.56
C ALA A 34 -3.23 7.58 8.43
N ALA A 35 -2.18 8.16 7.85
CA ALA A 35 -1.21 8.95 8.61
C ALA A 35 -1.82 10.22 9.20
N VAL A 36 -1.18 10.75 10.23
CA VAL A 36 -1.64 11.94 10.95
C VAL A 36 -1.14 13.25 10.32
N LEU A 37 -0.48 13.16 9.17
CA LEU A 37 0.15 14.28 8.46
C LEU A 37 -0.80 14.92 7.44
N GLU A 38 -0.57 16.20 7.14
CA GLU A 38 -1.28 16.90 6.09
C GLU A 38 -0.98 16.25 4.73
N GLY A 39 -2.04 15.95 3.97
CA GLY A 39 -1.93 15.29 2.67
C GLY A 39 -2.29 13.83 2.68
N PRO A 40 -1.49 12.94 3.28
CA PRO A 40 -1.90 11.57 3.45
C PRO A 40 -3.23 11.46 4.22
N ARG A 41 -3.53 12.37 5.16
CA ARG A 41 -4.82 12.43 5.86
C ARG A 41 -6.01 12.93 5.02
N ASP A 42 -5.83 13.35 3.77
CA ASP A 42 -6.86 14.03 2.97
C ASP A 42 -8.21 13.27 2.93
N LEU A 43 -8.18 11.93 2.82
CA LEU A 43 -9.40 11.12 2.79
C LEU A 43 -10.11 11.09 4.14
N GLN A 44 -9.36 11.05 5.25
CA GLN A 44 -9.92 11.16 6.61
C GLN A 44 -10.55 12.54 6.82
N ASP A 45 -9.91 13.59 6.31
CA ASP A 45 -10.43 14.96 6.43
C ASP A 45 -11.76 15.14 5.67
N ILE A 46 -11.89 14.52 4.49
CA ILE A 46 -13.17 14.45 3.76
C ILE A 46 -14.24 13.72 4.60
N ALA A 47 -13.90 12.58 5.18
CA ALA A 47 -14.85 11.78 5.97
C ALA A 47 -15.30 12.51 7.25
N PHE A 48 -14.35 12.98 8.07
CA PHE A 48 -14.60 13.38 9.45
C PHE A 48 -14.72 14.89 9.65
N ASN A 49 -13.95 15.68 8.89
CA ASN A 49 -13.80 17.12 9.13
C ASN A 49 -14.61 17.97 8.15
N GLY A 50 -14.98 17.43 6.98
CA GLY A 50 -15.70 18.15 5.91
C GLY A 50 -14.85 19.19 5.17
N ARG A 51 -13.62 19.41 5.64
CA ARG A 51 -12.59 20.26 5.06
C ARG A 51 -11.22 19.63 5.31
N PHE A 52 -10.25 19.97 4.48
CA PHE A 52 -8.85 19.71 4.77
C PHE A 52 -8.44 20.56 5.97
N VAL A 53 -7.89 19.91 7.00
CA VAL A 53 -7.43 20.57 8.22
C VAL A 53 -5.95 20.87 8.04
N PRO A 54 -5.54 22.15 8.05
CA PRO A 54 -4.13 22.51 8.01
C PRO A 54 -3.34 21.88 9.16
N ARG A 55 -2.05 21.63 8.95
CA ARG A 55 -1.18 21.02 9.97
C ARG A 55 -1.19 21.77 11.32
N ASP A 56 -1.20 23.09 11.30
CA ASP A 56 -1.16 23.94 12.51
C ASP A 56 -2.46 23.92 13.32
N GLU A 57 -3.57 23.52 12.70
CA GLU A 57 -4.88 23.36 13.34
C GLU A 57 -5.14 21.92 13.83
N TYR A 58 -4.28 20.97 13.49
CA TYR A 58 -4.56 19.55 13.73
C TYR A 58 -4.35 19.13 15.18
N ASP A 59 -5.41 18.57 15.79
CA ASP A 59 -5.37 17.91 17.09
C ASP A 59 -5.78 16.42 16.93
N PRO A 60 -4.87 15.46 17.20
CA PRO A 60 -5.15 14.04 17.00
C PRO A 60 -6.27 13.50 17.91
N TRP A 61 -6.48 14.08 19.10
CA TRP A 61 -7.53 13.67 20.02
C TRP A 61 -8.89 14.21 19.63
N VAL A 62 -8.95 15.46 19.14
CA VAL A 62 -10.16 16.01 18.53
C VAL A 62 -10.54 15.17 17.30
N HIS A 63 -9.56 14.85 16.46
CA HIS A 63 -9.76 14.04 15.26
C HIS A 63 -10.28 12.63 15.59
N ALA A 64 -9.70 11.95 16.58
CA ALA A 64 -10.17 10.64 17.05
C ALA A 64 -11.61 10.69 17.60
N ARG A 65 -12.00 11.78 18.28
CA ARG A 65 -13.41 11.98 18.71
C ARG A 65 -14.34 12.17 17.50
N SER A 66 -13.93 12.96 16.51
CA SER A 66 -14.70 13.15 15.26
C SER A 66 -14.90 11.84 14.50
N MET A 67 -13.85 11.01 14.43
CA MET A 67 -13.93 9.65 13.90
C MET A 67 -15.00 8.83 14.60
N CYS A 68 -15.06 8.87 15.93
CA CYS A 68 -16.05 8.10 16.68
C CYS A 68 -17.48 8.63 16.56
N VAL A 69 -17.65 9.95 16.46
CA VAL A 69 -18.95 10.55 16.14
C VAL A 69 -19.44 10.07 14.78
N TRP A 70 -18.57 10.03 13.77
CA TRP A 70 -18.90 9.55 12.44
C TRP A 70 -19.15 8.03 12.43
N ALA A 71 -18.24 7.24 13.02
CA ALA A 71 -18.34 5.78 13.12
C ALA A 71 -19.69 5.35 13.68
N LYS A 72 -20.15 5.99 14.76
CA LYS A 72 -21.46 5.72 15.35
C LYS A 72 -22.62 5.96 14.38
N ARG A 73 -22.56 6.96 13.50
CA ARG A 73 -23.62 7.26 12.52
C ARG A 73 -23.74 6.19 11.44
N VAL A 74 -22.62 5.58 11.07
CA VAL A 74 -22.55 4.54 10.02
C VAL A 74 -22.50 3.12 10.59
N GLY A 75 -22.65 2.95 11.90
CA GLY A 75 -22.72 1.63 12.56
C GLY A 75 -21.37 0.93 12.70
N LEU A 76 -20.28 1.69 12.81
CA LEU A 76 -18.93 1.18 13.09
C LEU A 76 -18.59 1.28 14.59
N ASP A 77 -17.76 0.34 15.03
CA ASP A 77 -17.21 0.26 16.39
C ASP A 77 -15.92 1.07 16.55
N GLY A 78 -15.30 1.44 15.44
CA GLY A 78 -14.01 2.14 15.43
C GLY A 78 -13.43 2.31 14.03
N ILE A 79 -12.18 2.79 14.00
CA ILE A 79 -11.39 3.01 12.78
C ILE A 79 -10.07 2.26 12.91
N ALA A 80 -9.75 1.44 11.91
CA ALA A 80 -8.43 0.85 11.73
C ALA A 80 -7.63 1.71 10.75
N ARG A 81 -6.35 1.93 11.06
CA ARG A 81 -5.48 2.80 10.28
C ARG A 81 -4.05 2.25 10.29
N MET A 82 -3.29 2.47 9.22
CA MET A 82 -1.90 2.05 9.10
C MET A 82 -0.99 3.30 9.00
N GLU A 83 -0.13 3.53 9.98
CA GLU A 83 0.95 4.54 9.90
C GLU A 83 2.32 3.81 9.82
N PRO A 84 3.30 3.88 10.74
CA PRO A 84 4.42 2.94 10.67
C PRO A 84 4.00 1.54 11.14
N SER A 85 2.84 1.41 11.79
CA SER A 85 2.23 0.16 12.23
C SER A 85 0.70 0.26 12.17
N PHE A 86 0.01 -0.84 12.45
CA PHE A 86 -1.45 -0.89 12.53
C PHE A 86 -1.95 -0.36 13.87
N GLU A 87 -2.88 0.58 13.82
CA GLU A 87 -3.55 1.16 14.97
C GLU A 87 -5.06 1.03 14.82
N VAL A 88 -5.75 0.81 15.94
CA VAL A 88 -7.21 0.79 15.98
C VAL A 88 -7.69 1.81 17.00
N ILE A 89 -8.53 2.73 16.55
CA ILE A 89 -9.27 3.66 17.40
C ILE A 89 -10.62 3.02 17.69
N VAL A 90 -10.77 2.45 18.89
CA VAL A 90 -12.02 1.85 19.36
C VAL A 90 -12.86 2.91 20.05
N CYS A 91 -14.13 3.04 19.66
CA CYS A 91 -14.98 4.12 20.12
C CYS A 91 -15.66 3.87 21.47
N ASN A 92 -15.81 2.61 21.87
CA ASN A 92 -16.30 2.24 23.19
C ASN A 92 -15.57 1.01 23.77
N ILE A 93 -14.52 1.28 24.56
CA ILE A 93 -13.72 0.22 25.19
C ILE A 93 -14.56 -0.63 26.16
N GLU A 94 -15.42 -0.02 26.96
CA GLU A 94 -16.18 -0.73 28.01
C GLU A 94 -17.19 -1.73 27.42
N SER A 95 -17.89 -1.34 26.35
CA SER A 95 -18.86 -2.23 25.72
C SER A 95 -18.21 -3.27 24.82
N ASP A 96 -17.16 -2.90 24.09
CA ASP A 96 -16.66 -3.71 22.98
C ASP A 96 -15.45 -4.57 23.34
N LEU A 97 -14.69 -4.18 24.37
CA LEU A 97 -13.46 -4.86 24.79
C LEU A 97 -13.56 -5.41 26.21
N GLU A 98 -12.78 -6.45 26.45
CA GLU A 98 -12.51 -7.02 27.76
C GLU A 98 -11.03 -6.82 28.09
N LEU A 99 -10.73 -6.30 29.28
CA LEU A 99 -9.35 -6.18 29.77
C LEU A 99 -8.83 -7.57 30.12
N VAL A 100 -7.79 -8.01 29.43
CA VAL A 100 -7.14 -9.30 29.67
C VAL A 100 -5.99 -9.15 30.67
N SER A 101 -5.18 -8.11 30.51
CA SER A 101 -4.06 -7.84 31.41
C SER A 101 -3.67 -6.37 31.46
N SER A 102 -3.07 -5.97 32.58
CA SER A 102 -2.45 -4.67 32.78
C SER A 102 -1.10 -4.87 33.48
N HIS A 103 -0.02 -4.36 32.90
CA HIS A 103 1.31 -4.45 33.48
C HIS A 103 2.04 -3.11 33.38
N GLU A 104 2.67 -2.70 34.48
CA GLU A 104 3.58 -1.56 34.47
C GLU A 104 4.86 -1.90 33.71
N LEU A 105 5.28 -0.98 32.83
CA LEU A 105 6.49 -1.13 32.05
C LEU A 105 7.62 -0.29 32.65
N VAL A 106 8.86 -0.74 32.41
CA VAL A 106 10.05 0.09 32.63
C VAL A 106 10.04 1.24 31.64
N TYR A 107 10.48 2.42 32.04
CA TYR A 107 10.58 3.59 31.17
C TYR A 107 11.80 3.49 30.25
N HIS A 108 11.71 4.10 29.06
CA HIS A 108 12.89 4.42 28.29
C HIS A 108 13.55 5.71 28.84
N GLN A 109 14.83 5.89 28.57
CA GLN A 109 15.54 7.12 28.90
C GLN A 109 14.90 8.28 28.13
N THR A 110 14.57 9.36 28.85
CA THR A 110 13.86 10.55 28.35
C THR A 110 14.54 11.20 27.15
N MET A 111 13.73 11.74 26.23
CA MET A 111 14.16 12.69 25.20
C MET A 111 14.39 14.10 25.78
N ILE A 112 15.46 14.73 25.31
CA ILE A 112 15.45 16.17 25.03
C ILE A 112 15.19 16.26 23.52
N PHE A 113 14.02 16.74 23.10
CA PHE A 113 13.81 17.02 21.67
C PHE A 113 14.79 18.14 21.24
N PRO A 114 15.46 18.03 20.08
CA PRO A 114 16.30 19.11 19.56
C PRO A 114 15.50 20.42 19.46
N GLY A 115 15.89 21.42 20.26
CA GLY A 115 15.22 22.74 20.31
C GLY A 115 14.26 22.98 21.49
N GLN A 116 14.08 22.03 22.42
CA GLN A 116 13.40 22.30 23.69
C GLN A 116 14.33 23.05 24.66
N PRO A 117 13.86 24.09 25.38
CA PRO A 117 14.68 24.77 26.38
C PRO A 117 15.05 23.81 27.52
N ILE A 118 16.34 23.72 27.85
CA ILE A 118 16.81 23.11 29.11
C ILE A 118 16.25 23.99 30.24
N PRO A 119 15.54 23.44 31.26
CA PRO A 119 15.15 24.24 32.41
C PRO A 119 16.41 24.69 33.13
N ARG A 120 16.75 25.97 32.98
CA ARG A 120 17.63 26.62 33.95
C ARG A 120 16.81 26.80 35.22
N GLY A 121 17.47 26.57 36.36
CA GLY A 121 16.87 26.59 37.69
C GLY A 121 16.10 27.88 38.00
N PRO A 122 15.47 27.97 39.19
CA PRO A 122 14.26 28.78 39.46
C PRO A 122 14.33 30.31 39.25
N ASN A 123 15.42 30.89 38.76
CA ASN A 123 15.71 32.32 38.82
C ASN A 123 16.01 32.98 37.46
N THR A 124 15.26 32.69 36.39
CA THR A 124 15.32 33.51 35.18
C THR A 124 13.93 33.85 34.65
N THR A 125 13.58 35.13 34.77
CA THR A 125 12.34 35.75 34.25
C THR A 125 12.28 35.70 32.73
N THR A 126 11.14 35.28 32.22
CA THR A 126 10.81 35.06 30.81
C THR A 126 10.67 36.36 30.01
N THR A 127 11.37 36.42 28.88
CA THR A 127 10.95 37.20 27.70
C THR A 127 10.46 36.19 26.67
N THR A 128 9.14 36.05 26.53
CA THR A 128 8.51 35.12 25.59
C THR A 128 8.61 35.67 24.17
N SER A 129 9.28 34.94 23.28
CA SER A 129 9.01 34.95 21.84
C SER A 129 8.38 33.61 21.46
N PRO A 130 7.26 33.57 20.73
CA PRO A 130 6.60 32.31 20.37
C PRO A 130 7.37 31.65 19.23
N GLN A 131 8.21 30.66 19.53
CA GLN A 131 8.72 29.73 18.53
C GLN A 131 7.81 28.50 18.49
N HIS A 132 7.02 28.42 17.41
CA HIS A 132 6.22 27.25 17.01
C HIS A 132 7.13 26.12 16.48
N ARG A 133 7.02 24.90 17.03
CA ARG A 133 7.45 23.61 16.43
C ARG A 133 6.58 22.48 17.01
N ASN A 134 5.77 21.75 16.24
CA ASN A 134 6.04 20.74 15.18
C ASN A 134 6.43 19.33 15.70
N THR A 135 5.61 18.72 16.54
CA THR A 135 5.57 17.25 16.78
C THR A 135 4.12 16.82 17.08
N PRO A 136 3.72 15.55 16.81
CA PRO A 136 2.46 15.02 17.33
C PRO A 136 2.42 15.26 18.84
N TYR A 137 1.37 15.92 19.29
CA TYR A 137 1.19 16.42 20.64
C TYR A 137 1.43 15.32 21.71
N PHE A 138 2.62 15.29 22.30
CA PHE A 138 2.81 14.76 23.66
C PHE A 138 2.58 15.93 24.63
N PRO A 139 1.52 15.90 25.46
CA PRO A 139 1.24 17.02 26.36
C PRO A 139 2.35 17.19 27.40
N GLY A 140 2.91 18.40 27.46
CA GLY A 140 3.33 19.04 28.71
C GLY A 140 4.78 18.81 29.19
N PRO A 141 5.24 19.67 30.11
CA PRO A 141 6.64 20.10 30.25
C PRO A 141 7.51 19.11 31.02
N THR A 142 8.82 19.11 30.72
CA THR A 142 9.92 18.47 31.47
C THR A 142 9.54 17.27 32.31
N ILE A 143 9.62 16.12 31.67
CA ILE A 143 9.38 14.82 32.27
C ILE A 143 10.52 14.51 33.25
N PRO A 144 10.23 14.17 34.52
CA PRO A 144 11.27 13.75 35.46
C PRO A 144 11.96 12.50 34.91
N VAL A 145 13.30 12.47 34.97
CA VAL A 145 14.07 11.24 34.69
C VAL A 145 13.55 10.16 35.63
N TYR A 146 12.83 9.17 35.09
CA TYR A 146 12.33 8.07 35.90
C TYR A 146 13.50 7.14 36.21
N PRO A 147 13.88 6.99 37.50
CA PRO A 147 14.97 6.10 37.84
C PRO A 147 14.60 4.67 37.46
N PRO A 148 15.57 3.86 37.03
CA PRO A 148 15.32 2.46 36.74
C PRO A 148 14.85 1.73 38.02
N PRO A 149 14.14 0.59 37.88
CA PRO A 149 13.67 -0.16 39.04
C PRO A 149 14.80 -0.56 40.00
N PRO A 150 14.53 -0.73 41.30
CA PRO A 150 15.53 -1.19 42.26
C PRO A 150 16.22 -2.49 41.80
N GLY A 151 17.56 -2.49 41.79
CA GLY A 151 18.37 -3.62 41.34
C GLY A 151 18.67 -3.67 39.84
N TRP A 152 18.15 -2.73 39.04
CA TRP A 152 18.52 -2.59 37.63
C TRP A 152 20.00 -2.25 37.46
N GLN A 153 20.68 -2.97 36.56
CA GLN A 153 22.08 -2.73 36.23
C GLN A 153 22.19 -2.38 34.73
N GLY A 154 22.91 -1.30 34.42
CA GLY A 154 23.10 -0.80 33.05
C GLY A 154 22.12 0.31 32.65
N PRO A 155 22.30 0.88 31.45
CA PRO A 155 21.45 1.96 30.94
C PRO A 155 20.05 1.45 30.55
N GLN A 156 19.04 2.33 30.60
CA GLN A 156 17.75 2.11 29.95
C GLN A 156 17.86 2.40 28.44
N ARG A 157 16.91 1.91 27.64
CA ARG A 157 16.88 2.17 26.19
C ARG A 157 16.73 3.65 25.90
N THR A 158 17.41 4.18 24.90
CA THR A 158 17.23 5.57 24.46
C THR A 158 15.98 5.70 23.58
N PHE A 159 15.47 6.91 23.39
CA PHE A 159 14.35 7.11 22.46
C PHE A 159 14.67 6.70 21.02
N PRO A 160 15.85 7.02 20.44
CA PRO A 160 16.23 6.49 19.13
C PRO A 160 16.11 4.97 19.02
N ASP A 161 16.60 4.21 20.02
CA ASP A 161 16.50 2.75 20.04
C ASP A 161 15.04 2.28 20.09
N VAL A 162 14.21 2.96 20.88
CA VAL A 162 12.78 2.66 21.01
C VAL A 162 12.03 2.98 19.72
N ALA A 163 12.32 4.14 19.11
CA ALA A 163 11.74 4.53 17.83
C ALA A 163 12.09 3.53 16.74
N PHE A 164 13.36 3.11 16.66
CA PHE A 164 13.81 2.10 15.71
C PHE A 164 13.06 0.78 15.86
N GLU A 165 12.92 0.29 17.09
CA GLU A 165 12.16 -0.93 17.37
C GLU A 165 10.66 -0.79 17.09
N SER A 166 10.10 0.40 17.32
CA SER A 166 8.70 0.69 17.00
C SER A 166 8.43 0.50 15.51
N ILE A 167 9.28 1.08 14.66
CA ILE A 167 9.16 0.95 13.21
C ILE A 167 9.44 -0.49 12.77
N ARG A 168 10.50 -1.12 13.30
CA ARG A 168 10.81 -2.53 13.03
C ARG A 168 9.61 -3.44 13.29
N ALA A 169 8.92 -3.24 14.42
CA ALA A 169 7.75 -4.01 14.78
C ALA A 169 6.56 -3.75 13.85
N GLY A 170 6.36 -2.50 13.42
CA GLY A 170 5.33 -2.18 12.44
C GLY A 170 5.59 -2.81 11.06
N MET A 171 6.86 -2.86 10.65
CA MET A 171 7.29 -3.44 9.38
C MET A 171 7.02 -4.94 9.25
N TRP A 172 6.74 -5.66 10.34
CA TRP A 172 6.32 -7.08 10.29
C TRP A 172 5.09 -7.30 9.41
N HIS A 173 4.29 -6.25 9.19
CA HIS A 173 3.05 -6.31 8.43
C HIS A 173 3.15 -5.62 7.05
N ASN A 174 4.34 -5.21 6.60
CA ASN A 174 4.51 -4.49 5.31
C ASN A 174 4.27 -5.36 4.08
N ARG A 175 4.28 -6.68 4.23
CA ARG A 175 4.11 -7.63 3.12
C ARG A 175 2.82 -8.38 3.30
N PHE A 176 2.22 -8.77 2.18
CA PHE A 176 1.05 -9.66 2.17
C PHE A 176 1.29 -10.88 3.08
N PRO A 177 0.36 -11.25 3.96
CA PRO A 177 -1.02 -10.77 4.08
C PRO A 177 -1.23 -9.50 4.93
N GLY A 178 -0.18 -8.85 5.44
CA GLY A 178 -0.30 -7.72 6.36
C GLY A 178 -0.83 -8.12 7.73
N GLU A 179 -1.60 -7.25 8.38
CA GLU A 179 -2.26 -7.56 9.65
C GLU A 179 -3.45 -8.51 9.44
N SER A 180 -3.19 -9.81 9.58
CA SER A 180 -4.18 -10.87 9.34
C SER A 180 -5.44 -10.82 10.21
N ARG A 181 -5.41 -10.12 11.35
CA ARG A 181 -6.60 -9.93 12.20
C ARG A 181 -7.59 -8.94 11.60
N LEU A 182 -7.17 -8.10 10.65
CA LEU A 182 -8.05 -7.23 9.88
C LEU A 182 -8.52 -7.95 8.61
N VAL A 183 -9.78 -8.37 8.62
CA VAL A 183 -10.42 -9.01 7.46
C VAL A 183 -11.15 -7.95 6.64
N LEU A 184 -10.61 -7.62 5.47
CA LEU A 184 -11.15 -6.57 4.60
C LEU A 184 -12.41 -7.04 3.85
N ASP A 185 -13.44 -6.19 3.82
CA ASP A 185 -14.61 -6.37 2.95
C ASP A 185 -14.43 -5.59 1.64
N TYR A 186 -13.94 -6.27 0.61
CA TYR A 186 -13.75 -5.68 -0.72
C TYR A 186 -15.06 -5.26 -1.40
N SER A 187 -16.21 -5.75 -0.96
CA SER A 187 -17.51 -5.27 -1.46
C SER A 187 -17.82 -3.84 -1.02
N GLY A 188 -17.12 -3.34 0.00
CA GLY A 188 -17.26 -1.98 0.52
C GLY A 188 -16.09 -1.04 0.19
N ILE A 189 -15.19 -1.39 -0.74
CA ILE A 189 -14.02 -0.55 -1.02
C ILE A 189 -14.38 0.74 -1.75
N VAL A 190 -13.84 1.87 -1.28
CA VAL A 190 -13.95 3.18 -1.91
C VAL A 190 -12.54 3.68 -2.24
N SER A 191 -12.36 4.25 -3.43
CA SER A 191 -11.07 4.76 -3.89
C SER A 191 -11.23 6.14 -4.50
N ALA A 192 -10.39 7.09 -4.08
CA ALA A 192 -10.34 8.43 -4.67
C ALA A 192 -9.79 8.44 -6.13
N TYR A 193 -9.31 7.30 -6.61
CA TYR A 193 -8.91 7.11 -8.01
C TYR A 193 -10.09 6.80 -8.94
N ASP A 194 -11.29 6.58 -8.40
CA ASP A 194 -12.48 6.36 -9.20
C ASP A 194 -12.73 7.52 -10.19
N GLU A 195 -13.03 7.17 -11.44
CA GLU A 195 -13.18 8.14 -12.53
C GLU A 195 -14.45 8.99 -12.42
N SER A 196 -15.43 8.56 -11.62
CA SER A 196 -16.62 9.35 -11.31
C SER A 196 -16.27 10.64 -10.57
N TYR A 197 -15.13 10.71 -9.87
CA TYR A 197 -14.62 11.93 -9.26
C TYR A 197 -13.89 12.80 -10.29
N THR A 198 -14.64 13.35 -11.24
CA THR A 198 -14.08 14.04 -12.42
C THR A 198 -13.16 15.22 -12.08
N SER A 199 -13.36 15.90 -10.95
CA SER A 199 -12.46 16.97 -10.50
C SER A 199 -11.09 16.43 -10.09
N LEU A 200 -11.04 15.26 -9.44
CA LEU A 200 -9.79 14.58 -9.12
C LEU A 200 -9.10 14.05 -10.37
N VAL A 201 -9.84 13.49 -11.33
CA VAL A 201 -9.27 13.08 -12.64
C VAL A 201 -8.61 14.27 -13.35
N ARG A 202 -9.28 15.42 -13.38
CA ARG A 202 -8.73 16.67 -13.94
C ARG A 202 -7.55 17.21 -13.14
N ALA A 203 -7.55 17.06 -11.81
CA ALA A 203 -6.43 17.47 -10.97
C ALA A 203 -5.18 16.63 -11.26
N ARG A 204 -5.31 15.28 -11.25
CA ARG A 204 -4.21 14.35 -11.56
C ARG A 204 -3.60 14.60 -12.94
N LYS A 205 -4.44 14.74 -13.98
CA LYS A 205 -3.97 15.04 -15.36
C LYS A 205 -3.21 16.37 -15.46
N ARG A 206 -3.58 17.38 -14.66
CA ARG A 206 -2.91 18.70 -14.66
C ARG A 206 -1.61 18.68 -13.87
N ARG A 207 -1.59 18.04 -12.71
CA ARG A 207 -0.41 17.99 -11.84
C ARG A 207 0.72 17.15 -12.45
N LYS A 208 0.40 16.09 -13.19
CA LYS A 208 1.39 15.15 -13.74
C LYS A 208 2.37 14.62 -12.68
N VAL A 209 1.90 14.50 -11.44
CA VAL A 209 2.66 13.96 -10.31
C VAL A 209 2.43 12.46 -10.18
N GLY A 210 3.42 11.75 -9.63
CA GLY A 210 3.31 10.31 -9.38
C GLY A 210 2.33 10.01 -8.23
N ARG A 211 1.99 8.72 -8.02
CA ARG A 211 1.09 8.30 -6.94
C ARG A 211 1.54 8.76 -5.55
N ARG A 212 2.85 8.83 -5.32
CA ARG A 212 3.45 9.24 -4.04
C ARG A 212 3.16 10.69 -3.66
N GLU A 213 2.99 11.54 -4.65
CA GLU A 213 2.78 12.99 -4.50
C GLU A 213 1.31 13.37 -4.74
N ASP A 214 0.43 12.38 -4.92
CA ASP A 214 -0.98 12.64 -5.21
C ASP A 214 -1.72 13.13 -3.96
N ARG A 215 -2.55 14.16 -4.16
CA ARG A 215 -3.28 14.88 -3.11
C ARG A 215 -4.73 15.01 -3.50
N LEU A 216 -5.65 14.86 -2.56
CA LEU A 216 -7.08 15.07 -2.83
C LEU A 216 -7.46 16.56 -2.74
N GLU A 217 -6.51 17.41 -2.34
CA GLU A 217 -6.64 18.85 -2.43
C GLU A 217 -7.05 19.28 -3.86
N GLY A 218 -8.02 20.19 -3.96
CA GLY A 218 -8.60 20.63 -5.23
C GLY A 218 -9.81 19.81 -5.71
N ILE A 219 -10.24 18.81 -4.94
CA ILE A 219 -11.55 18.15 -5.14
C ILE A 219 -12.68 19.18 -5.09
N SER A 220 -13.59 19.10 -6.05
CA SER A 220 -14.80 19.94 -6.07
C SER A 220 -15.74 19.59 -4.91
N MET A 221 -16.55 20.54 -4.46
CA MET A 221 -17.57 20.27 -3.43
C MET A 221 -18.51 19.12 -3.82
N GLY A 222 -18.93 19.06 -5.09
CA GLY A 222 -19.81 17.98 -5.57
C GLY A 222 -19.16 16.60 -5.52
N ASP A 223 -17.90 16.48 -5.92
CA ASP A 223 -17.19 15.20 -5.83
C ASP A 223 -16.83 14.83 -4.37
N ARG A 224 -16.60 15.83 -3.50
CA ARG A 224 -16.40 15.60 -2.06
C ARG A 224 -17.65 15.00 -1.41
N GLU A 225 -18.82 15.61 -1.64
CA GLU A 225 -20.09 15.08 -1.13
C GLU A 225 -20.41 13.71 -1.72
N ARG A 226 -20.11 13.48 -3.00
CA ARG A 226 -20.26 12.16 -3.62
C ARG A 226 -19.35 11.13 -2.95
N SER A 227 -18.09 11.46 -2.70
CA SER A 227 -17.11 10.56 -2.07
C SER A 227 -17.52 10.22 -0.64
N LYS A 228 -17.91 11.22 0.14
CA LYS A 228 -18.43 11.02 1.50
C LYS A 228 -19.71 10.18 1.51
N GLY A 229 -20.67 10.51 0.64
CA GLY A 229 -21.91 9.76 0.51
C GLY A 229 -21.67 8.31 0.09
N GLU A 230 -20.70 8.06 -0.79
CA GLU A 230 -20.31 6.69 -1.14
C GLU A 230 -19.75 5.95 0.07
N MET A 231 -18.78 6.53 0.79
CA MET A 231 -18.21 5.93 2.02
C MET A 231 -19.29 5.58 3.04
N GLU A 232 -20.21 6.51 3.33
CA GLU A 232 -21.30 6.25 4.28
C GLU A 232 -22.26 5.18 3.76
N SER A 233 -22.57 5.18 2.46
CA SER A 233 -23.49 4.20 1.87
C SER A 233 -22.98 2.76 1.93
N VAL A 234 -21.68 2.54 1.67
CA VAL A 234 -21.10 1.18 1.69
C VAL A 234 -21.01 0.64 3.11
N LEU A 235 -20.75 1.52 4.09
CA LEU A 235 -20.66 1.14 5.50
C LEU A 235 -22.04 0.83 6.10
N VAL A 236 -23.05 1.65 5.79
CA VAL A 236 -24.43 1.43 6.24
C VAL A 236 -25.04 0.18 5.60
N ARG A 237 -24.78 -0.05 4.31
CA ARG A 237 -25.19 -1.28 3.63
C ARG A 237 -24.58 -2.51 4.31
N GLY A 238 -23.37 -2.37 4.83
CA GLY A 238 -22.59 -3.45 5.41
C GLY A 238 -22.25 -4.52 4.37
N ARG A 239 -21.79 -5.68 4.87
CA ARG A 239 -21.52 -6.85 4.04
C ARG A 239 -22.83 -7.35 3.44
N ALA A 240 -22.92 -7.42 2.11
CA ALA A 240 -24.12 -7.88 1.42
C ALA A 240 -24.56 -9.27 1.93
N LEU A 241 -25.86 -9.42 2.20
CA LEU A 241 -26.49 -10.68 2.57
C LEU A 241 -26.28 -11.69 1.43
N GLY A 242 -25.27 -12.54 1.55
CA GLY A 242 -24.85 -13.49 0.50
C GLY A 242 -23.36 -13.84 0.53
N GLY A 243 -22.53 -13.05 1.22
CA GLY A 243 -21.08 -13.25 1.23
C GLY A 243 -20.41 -12.80 -0.07
N ALA A 244 -19.08 -12.62 -0.04
CA ALA A 244 -18.34 -12.23 -1.24
C ALA A 244 -18.38 -13.39 -2.25
N VAL A 245 -18.72 -13.09 -3.51
CA VAL A 245 -18.80 -14.10 -4.59
C VAL A 245 -17.43 -14.72 -4.86
N VAL A 246 -16.39 -13.89 -4.75
CA VAL A 246 -14.99 -14.25 -4.88
C VAL A 246 -14.19 -13.50 -3.83
N ASP A 247 -13.07 -14.07 -3.40
CA ASP A 247 -12.13 -13.36 -2.54
C ASP A 247 -11.21 -12.48 -3.40
N TRP A 248 -11.61 -11.24 -3.62
CA TRP A 248 -10.89 -10.26 -4.44
C TRP A 248 -9.45 -10.03 -3.98
N ARG A 249 -9.17 -10.24 -2.69
CA ARG A 249 -7.83 -10.18 -2.12
C ARG A 249 -6.86 -11.10 -2.86
N TRP A 250 -7.25 -12.35 -3.06
CA TRP A 250 -6.41 -13.37 -3.68
C TRP A 250 -6.33 -13.19 -5.19
N VAL A 251 -7.40 -12.69 -5.83
CA VAL A 251 -7.36 -12.38 -7.26
C VAL A 251 -6.34 -11.28 -7.56
N LEU A 252 -6.34 -10.22 -6.75
CA LEU A 252 -5.36 -9.13 -6.87
C LEU A 252 -3.93 -9.61 -6.55
N GLN A 253 -3.77 -10.42 -5.50
CA GLN A 253 -2.46 -10.94 -5.11
C GLN A 253 -1.88 -11.91 -6.14
N ASP A 254 -2.68 -12.81 -6.73
CA ASP A 254 -2.23 -13.75 -7.78
C ASP A 254 -1.66 -13.00 -8.98
N MET A 255 -2.29 -11.90 -9.39
CA MET A 255 -1.78 -11.04 -10.47
C MET A 255 -0.40 -10.45 -10.12
N VAL A 256 -0.23 -9.95 -8.88
CA VAL A 256 1.06 -9.41 -8.42
C VAL A 256 2.12 -10.52 -8.36
N ASP A 257 1.82 -11.66 -7.74
CA ASP A 257 2.73 -12.81 -7.61
C ASP A 257 3.14 -13.38 -8.97
N ARG A 258 2.23 -13.35 -9.94
CA ARG A 258 2.48 -13.83 -11.30
C ARG A 258 3.41 -12.90 -12.09
N TYR A 259 3.27 -11.60 -11.99
CA TYR A 259 3.95 -10.68 -12.90
C TYR A 259 5.06 -9.85 -12.26
N ALA A 260 4.95 -9.45 -11.00
CA ALA A 260 5.81 -8.41 -10.41
C ALA A 260 7.30 -8.77 -10.47
N GLY A 261 7.68 -9.93 -9.93
CA GLY A 261 9.08 -10.37 -9.93
C GLY A 261 9.58 -10.75 -11.32
N ARG A 262 8.71 -11.25 -12.21
CA ARG A 262 9.10 -11.64 -13.58
C ARG A 262 9.38 -10.42 -14.47
N LEU A 263 8.63 -9.32 -14.25
CA LEU A 263 8.87 -8.04 -14.93
C LEU A 263 10.17 -7.39 -14.43
N GLU A 264 10.44 -7.39 -13.11
CA GLU A 264 11.73 -6.93 -12.56
C GLU A 264 12.90 -7.71 -13.12
N ASP A 265 12.79 -9.05 -13.14
CA ASP A 265 13.78 -9.95 -13.72
C ASP A 265 14.05 -9.65 -15.20
N LEU A 266 12.99 -9.39 -15.97
CA LEU A 266 13.08 -9.09 -17.40
C LEU A 266 13.73 -7.72 -17.63
N ARG A 267 13.31 -6.70 -16.87
CA ARG A 267 13.93 -5.36 -16.90
C ARG A 267 15.41 -5.42 -16.54
N TYR A 268 15.76 -6.14 -15.47
CA TYR A 268 17.13 -6.33 -15.03
C TYR A 268 17.97 -6.99 -16.13
N LEU A 269 17.49 -8.10 -16.70
CA LEU A 269 18.18 -8.81 -17.79
C LEU A 269 18.41 -7.90 -19.02
N LEU A 270 17.39 -7.15 -19.43
CA LEU A 270 17.46 -6.23 -20.57
C LEU A 270 18.38 -5.02 -20.32
N GLY A 271 18.70 -4.74 -19.05
CA GLY A 271 19.63 -3.69 -18.63
C GLY A 271 21.08 -4.14 -18.47
N ARG A 272 21.39 -5.44 -18.62
CA ARG A 272 22.74 -5.99 -18.44
C ARG A 272 23.67 -5.53 -19.55
N SER A 273 24.87 -5.07 -19.18
CA SER A 273 25.92 -4.66 -20.12
C SER A 273 27.09 -5.64 -20.20
N ASP A 274 27.14 -6.62 -19.30
CA ASP A 274 28.20 -7.64 -19.19
C ASP A 274 27.91 -8.91 -20.00
N LEU A 275 26.70 -9.05 -20.55
CA LEU A 275 26.31 -10.16 -21.43
C LEU A 275 26.22 -9.71 -22.89
N GLY A 276 26.40 -10.64 -23.82
CA GLY A 276 26.19 -10.37 -25.25
C GLY A 276 24.71 -10.10 -25.56
N HIS A 277 24.42 -9.18 -26.50
CA HIS A 277 23.03 -8.83 -26.84
C HIS A 277 22.19 -10.03 -27.31
N GLU A 278 22.78 -10.95 -28.07
CA GLU A 278 22.10 -12.17 -28.54
C GLU A 278 21.69 -13.07 -27.37
N GLU A 279 22.57 -13.21 -26.38
CA GLU A 279 22.29 -13.98 -25.18
C GLU A 279 21.17 -13.33 -24.35
N ILE A 280 21.21 -12.01 -24.19
CA ILE A 280 20.16 -11.24 -23.52
C ILE A 280 18.80 -11.47 -24.20
N VAL A 281 18.74 -11.32 -25.52
CA VAL A 281 17.51 -11.49 -26.30
C VAL A 281 16.99 -12.93 -26.21
N ALA A 282 17.86 -13.93 -26.33
CA ALA A 282 17.48 -15.34 -26.20
C ALA A 282 16.91 -15.66 -24.82
N ARG A 283 17.53 -15.14 -23.74
CA ARG A 283 17.05 -15.29 -22.36
C ARG A 283 15.75 -14.51 -22.11
N ALA A 284 15.63 -13.30 -22.65
CA ALA A 284 14.43 -12.46 -22.53
C ALA A 284 13.23 -13.12 -23.21
N ARG A 285 13.44 -13.68 -24.41
CA ARG A 285 12.45 -14.51 -25.13
C ARG A 285 11.93 -15.65 -24.25
N GLN A 286 12.81 -16.37 -23.56
CA GLN A 286 12.40 -17.45 -22.65
C GLN A 286 11.57 -16.93 -21.46
N LYS A 287 11.96 -15.79 -20.85
CA LYS A 287 11.20 -15.19 -19.75
C LYS A 287 9.78 -14.79 -20.18
N VAL A 288 9.63 -14.19 -21.37
CA VAL A 288 8.31 -13.82 -21.93
C VAL A 288 7.49 -15.06 -22.26
N LEU A 289 8.12 -16.08 -22.87
CA LEU A 289 7.47 -17.35 -23.14
C LEU A 289 6.91 -17.98 -21.85
N VAL A 290 7.66 -17.99 -20.75
CA VAL A 290 7.19 -18.51 -19.45
C VAL A 290 5.93 -17.78 -18.96
N MET A 291 5.86 -16.46 -19.13
CA MET A 291 4.68 -15.68 -18.71
C MET A 291 3.44 -15.93 -19.56
N LEU A 292 3.63 -16.18 -20.86
CA LEU A 292 2.55 -16.37 -21.84
C LEU A 292 2.12 -17.82 -22.05
N THR A 293 2.99 -18.81 -21.78
CA THR A 293 2.74 -20.24 -22.07
C THR A 293 1.39 -20.74 -21.56
N PRO A 294 0.91 -20.38 -20.35
CA PRO A 294 -0.40 -20.84 -19.87
C PRO A 294 -1.60 -20.35 -20.71
N PHE A 295 -1.39 -19.37 -21.59
CA PHE A 295 -2.41 -18.80 -22.47
C PHE A 295 -2.22 -19.22 -23.94
N MET A 296 -1.18 -20.01 -24.24
CA MET A 296 -0.91 -20.54 -25.58
C MET A 296 -1.73 -21.80 -25.82
N GLY A 297 -3.01 -21.62 -26.17
CA GLY A 297 -3.88 -22.72 -26.59
C GLY A 297 -3.48 -23.27 -27.96
N LEU A 298 -3.52 -24.60 -28.12
CA LEU A 298 -3.43 -25.21 -29.45
C LEU A 298 -4.62 -24.74 -30.30
N PRO A 299 -4.44 -24.54 -31.62
CA PRO A 299 -5.55 -24.26 -32.51
C PRO A 299 -6.65 -25.30 -32.32
N GLN A 300 -7.89 -24.87 -32.07
CA GLN A 300 -9.01 -25.79 -32.03
C GLN A 300 -9.18 -26.36 -33.44
N SER A 301 -8.96 -27.66 -33.58
CA SER A 301 -9.41 -28.36 -34.79
C SER A 301 -10.93 -28.32 -34.79
N LYS A 302 -11.55 -27.81 -35.88
CA LYS A 302 -12.97 -28.10 -36.12
C LYS A 302 -13.12 -29.62 -36.06
N PRO A 303 -14.07 -30.18 -35.29
CA PRO A 303 -14.31 -31.62 -35.34
C PRO A 303 -14.57 -31.98 -36.81
N PRO A 304 -13.93 -33.05 -37.33
CA PRO A 304 -14.16 -33.46 -38.70
C PRO A 304 -15.67 -33.63 -38.87
N ILE A 305 -16.26 -32.94 -39.85
CA ILE A 305 -17.64 -33.18 -40.24
C ILE A 305 -17.73 -34.68 -40.49
N ALA A 306 -18.47 -35.38 -39.62
CA ALA A 306 -18.60 -36.80 -39.69
C ALA A 306 -19.37 -37.13 -40.97
N ASN A 307 -18.64 -37.35 -42.06
CA ASN A 307 -18.95 -38.20 -43.22
C ASN A 307 -18.04 -37.89 -44.42
N THR A 308 -16.74 -38.14 -44.31
CA THR A 308 -15.90 -38.48 -45.47
C THR A 308 -14.66 -39.22 -45.00
N LYS A 309 -14.35 -40.36 -45.63
CA LYS A 309 -13.24 -41.27 -45.32
C LYS A 309 -11.84 -40.71 -45.66
N ASP A 310 -11.71 -39.40 -45.78
CA ASP A 310 -10.45 -38.74 -46.08
C ASP A 310 -10.01 -37.97 -44.84
N GLN A 311 -8.95 -38.46 -44.20
CA GLN A 311 -8.18 -37.67 -43.23
C GLN A 311 -7.54 -36.50 -43.98
N GLN A 312 -8.30 -35.43 -44.19
CA GLN A 312 -7.73 -34.17 -44.66
C GLN A 312 -6.83 -33.61 -43.54
N PRO A 313 -5.64 -33.07 -43.89
CA PRO A 313 -4.79 -32.39 -42.92
C PRO A 313 -5.59 -31.26 -42.27
N LEU A 314 -5.40 -31.06 -40.95
CA LEU A 314 -6.04 -29.98 -40.19
C LEU A 314 -6.04 -28.69 -41.01
N GLN A 315 -7.21 -28.29 -41.49
CA GLN A 315 -7.32 -27.09 -42.32
C GLN A 315 -7.10 -25.90 -41.39
N LYS A 316 -5.93 -25.28 -41.52
CA LYS A 316 -5.53 -24.09 -40.78
C LYS A 316 -6.56 -23.01 -41.09
N ASP A 317 -7.29 -22.55 -40.08
CA ASP A 317 -8.27 -21.49 -40.26
C ASP A 317 -7.50 -20.22 -40.70
N PRO A 318 -7.78 -19.67 -41.90
CA PRO A 318 -7.02 -18.54 -42.45
C PRO A 318 -7.16 -17.25 -41.62
N ASP A 319 -8.17 -17.16 -40.74
CA ASP A 319 -8.37 -16.04 -39.80
C ASP A 319 -7.77 -16.32 -38.40
N ASP A 320 -7.03 -17.42 -38.23
CA ASP A 320 -6.48 -17.89 -36.94
C ASP A 320 -5.18 -17.15 -36.55
N ASP A 321 -5.28 -15.86 -36.23
CA ASP A 321 -4.14 -15.10 -35.66
C ASP A 321 -3.82 -15.61 -34.25
N TRP A 322 -2.73 -16.38 -34.16
CA TRP A 322 -2.29 -17.04 -32.94
C TRP A 322 -1.78 -16.05 -31.88
N LEU A 323 -1.25 -14.90 -32.28
CA LEU A 323 -0.87 -13.83 -31.34
C LEU A 323 -2.12 -13.21 -30.71
N ALA A 324 -3.12 -12.89 -31.53
CA ALA A 324 -4.40 -12.37 -31.06
C ALA A 324 -5.09 -13.34 -30.08
N ARG A 325 -5.05 -14.66 -30.35
CA ARG A 325 -5.60 -15.66 -29.42
C ARG A 325 -4.86 -15.70 -28.08
N ILE A 326 -3.53 -15.61 -28.08
CA ILE A 326 -2.74 -15.57 -26.84
C ILE A 326 -3.12 -14.33 -26.04
N TYR A 327 -3.16 -13.16 -26.69
CA TYR A 327 -3.60 -11.92 -26.05
C TYR A 327 -4.99 -12.06 -25.44
N HIS A 328 -5.99 -12.48 -26.22
CA HIS A 328 -7.37 -12.60 -25.74
C HIS A 328 -7.54 -13.62 -24.61
N THR A 329 -6.75 -14.69 -24.59
CA THR A 329 -6.77 -15.69 -23.52
C THR A 329 -6.06 -15.17 -22.28
N CYS A 330 -4.94 -14.45 -22.45
CA CYS A 330 -4.18 -13.83 -21.37
C CYS A 330 -4.96 -12.71 -20.70
N ALA A 331 -5.60 -11.83 -21.49
CA ALA A 331 -6.28 -10.62 -21.02
C ALA A 331 -7.55 -10.91 -20.20
N LYS A 332 -8.08 -12.14 -20.25
CA LYS A 332 -9.29 -12.55 -19.53
C LYS A 332 -8.95 -13.30 -18.26
N HIS A 333 -9.37 -12.77 -17.11
CA HIS A 333 -9.18 -13.44 -15.83
C HIS A 333 -10.36 -14.39 -15.52
N PRO A 334 -10.16 -15.73 -15.43
CA PRO A 334 -11.27 -16.69 -15.28
C PRO A 334 -12.14 -16.46 -14.03
N THR A 335 -11.52 -16.08 -12.90
CA THR A 335 -12.25 -15.78 -11.66
C THR A 335 -13.12 -14.52 -11.79
N VAL A 336 -12.68 -13.53 -12.57
CA VAL A 336 -13.46 -12.31 -12.83
C VAL A 336 -14.65 -12.63 -13.73
N GLU A 337 -14.43 -13.42 -14.79
CA GLU A 337 -15.49 -13.93 -15.67
C GLU A 337 -16.55 -14.74 -14.89
N PHE A 338 -16.12 -15.55 -13.93
CA PHE A 338 -17.03 -16.26 -13.02
C PHE A 338 -17.80 -15.29 -12.14
N ALA A 339 -17.13 -14.31 -11.53
CA ALA A 339 -17.74 -13.31 -10.66
C ALA A 339 -18.82 -12.48 -11.38
N ARG A 340 -18.57 -12.09 -12.64
CA ARG A 340 -19.51 -11.33 -13.48
C ARG A 340 -20.82 -12.07 -13.79
N ARG A 341 -20.86 -13.40 -13.66
CA ARG A 341 -22.10 -14.20 -13.81
C ARG A 341 -23.00 -14.12 -12.58
N ARG A 342 -22.55 -13.43 -11.53
CA ARG A 342 -23.28 -13.23 -10.28
C ARG A 342 -23.59 -11.75 -10.11
N THR A 343 -24.40 -11.45 -9.10
CA THR A 343 -24.69 -10.07 -8.72
C THR A 343 -23.50 -9.50 -7.97
N LEU A 344 -22.78 -8.58 -8.60
CA LEU A 344 -21.69 -7.82 -8.00
C LEU A 344 -22.20 -6.50 -7.45
N THR A 345 -21.64 -6.05 -6.34
CA THR A 345 -21.77 -4.65 -5.91
C THR A 345 -21.10 -3.72 -6.92
N ALA A 346 -21.40 -2.41 -6.85
CA ALA A 346 -20.70 -1.41 -7.66
C ALA A 346 -19.18 -1.45 -7.40
N GLN A 347 -18.78 -1.65 -6.14
CA GLN A 347 -17.40 -1.74 -5.68
C GLN A 347 -16.69 -2.96 -6.29
N GLU A 348 -17.31 -4.13 -6.27
CA GLU A 348 -16.77 -5.35 -6.88
C GLU A 348 -16.72 -5.25 -8.41
N THR A 349 -17.71 -4.60 -9.03
CA THR A 349 -17.70 -4.34 -10.48
C THR A 349 -16.51 -3.46 -10.85
N ARG A 350 -16.16 -2.47 -10.02
CA ARG A 350 -14.96 -1.65 -10.22
C ARG A 350 -13.69 -2.47 -10.09
N LEU A 351 -13.57 -3.31 -9.05
CA LEU A 351 -12.42 -4.22 -8.90
C LEU A 351 -12.26 -5.14 -10.11
N ALA A 352 -13.35 -5.75 -10.58
CA ALA A 352 -13.39 -6.57 -11.78
C ALA A 352 -12.87 -5.81 -13.01
N ASN A 353 -13.37 -4.60 -13.25
CA ASN A 353 -12.94 -3.76 -14.36
C ASN A 353 -11.46 -3.37 -14.24
N SER A 354 -10.98 -3.04 -13.04
CA SER A 354 -9.56 -2.71 -12.80
C SER A 354 -8.66 -3.90 -13.12
N ILE A 355 -9.05 -5.12 -12.72
CA ILE A 355 -8.31 -6.34 -13.05
C ILE A 355 -8.26 -6.55 -14.57
N ASP A 356 -9.38 -6.40 -15.27
CA ASP A 356 -9.42 -6.56 -16.73
C ASP A 356 -8.50 -5.55 -17.44
N VAL A 357 -8.49 -4.29 -17.00
CA VAL A 357 -7.62 -3.25 -17.58
C VAL A 357 -6.15 -3.54 -17.32
N VAL A 358 -5.78 -3.92 -16.10
CA VAL A 358 -4.38 -4.24 -15.74
C VAL A 358 -3.91 -5.50 -16.46
N GLN A 359 -4.73 -6.55 -16.46
CA GLN A 359 -4.44 -7.80 -17.14
C GLN A 359 -4.28 -7.58 -18.66
N ALA A 360 -5.16 -6.79 -19.28
CA ALA A 360 -5.05 -6.45 -20.70
C ALA A 360 -3.78 -5.67 -21.03
N ALA A 361 -3.37 -4.71 -20.18
CA ALA A 361 -2.13 -3.96 -20.35
C ALA A 361 -0.89 -4.87 -20.27
N ILE A 362 -0.80 -5.70 -19.23
CA ILE A 362 0.29 -6.68 -19.07
C ILE A 362 0.34 -7.61 -20.28
N CYS A 363 -0.79 -8.17 -20.67
CA CYS A 363 -0.86 -9.12 -21.77
C CYS A 363 -0.51 -8.47 -23.11
N SER A 364 -0.91 -7.21 -23.36
CA SER A 364 -0.53 -6.45 -24.55
C SER A 364 0.98 -6.36 -24.67
N SER A 365 1.64 -5.75 -23.67
CA SER A 365 3.09 -5.57 -23.66
C SER A 365 3.85 -6.89 -23.81
N LEU A 366 3.40 -7.94 -23.11
CA LEU A 366 4.03 -9.26 -23.24
C LEU A 366 3.85 -9.85 -24.65
N THR A 367 2.67 -9.71 -25.26
CA THR A 367 2.45 -10.19 -26.63
C THR A 367 3.18 -9.36 -27.67
N ASP A 368 3.36 -8.06 -27.45
CA ASP A 368 4.12 -7.16 -28.32
C ASP A 368 5.61 -7.54 -28.32
N VAL A 369 6.19 -7.76 -27.14
CA VAL A 369 7.55 -8.30 -27.02
C VAL A 369 7.65 -9.69 -27.66
N TRP A 370 6.66 -10.56 -27.45
CA TRP A 370 6.66 -11.92 -28.00
C TRP A 370 6.56 -11.96 -29.52
N ALA A 371 5.79 -11.06 -30.15
CA ALA A 371 5.65 -10.98 -31.61
C ALA A 371 7.01 -10.80 -32.31
N GLU A 372 7.90 -10.04 -31.69
CA GLU A 372 9.27 -9.86 -32.17
C GLU A 372 10.21 -10.99 -31.73
N ALA A 373 10.04 -11.47 -30.49
CA ALA A 373 10.89 -12.49 -29.91
C ALA A 373 10.74 -13.86 -30.60
N PHE A 374 9.58 -14.13 -31.21
CA PHE A 374 9.31 -15.38 -31.88
C PHE A 374 10.35 -15.72 -32.97
N GLY A 375 10.79 -14.72 -33.75
CA GLY A 375 11.78 -14.86 -34.82
C GLY A 375 13.18 -14.32 -34.48
N SER A 376 13.47 -14.07 -33.20
CA SER A 376 14.72 -13.41 -32.80
C SER A 376 15.98 -14.24 -33.07
N GLY A 377 15.86 -15.57 -33.05
CA GLY A 377 16.96 -16.49 -33.34
C GLY A 377 17.52 -16.37 -34.75
N ASP A 378 16.71 -15.87 -35.68
CA ASP A 378 17.07 -15.71 -37.10
C ASP A 378 17.60 -14.30 -37.41
N LYS A 379 17.68 -13.40 -36.40
CA LYS A 379 18.02 -11.97 -36.57
C LYS A 379 19.08 -11.48 -35.56
N PRO A 380 20.27 -12.10 -35.49
CA PRO A 380 21.32 -11.75 -34.51
C PRO A 380 21.75 -10.27 -34.58
N LEU A 381 21.82 -9.70 -35.80
CA LEU A 381 22.23 -8.32 -36.02
C LEU A 381 21.26 -7.28 -35.43
N LEU A 382 20.00 -7.65 -35.17
CA LEU A 382 18.99 -6.76 -34.60
C LEU A 382 18.85 -6.89 -33.08
N ALA A 383 19.62 -7.78 -32.45
CA ALA A 383 19.48 -8.09 -31.02
C ALA A 383 19.59 -6.83 -30.13
N ARG A 384 20.47 -5.90 -30.48
CA ARG A 384 20.63 -4.63 -29.76
C ARG A 384 19.38 -3.76 -29.84
N GLU A 385 18.80 -3.62 -31.03
CA GLU A 385 17.60 -2.80 -31.24
C GLU A 385 16.36 -3.42 -30.58
N MET A 386 16.24 -4.76 -30.63
CA MET A 386 15.19 -5.50 -29.93
C MET A 386 15.31 -5.31 -28.42
N MET A 387 16.51 -5.47 -27.85
CA MET A 387 16.77 -5.26 -26.43
C MET A 387 16.36 -3.85 -25.96
N VAL A 388 16.74 -2.81 -26.70
CA VAL A 388 16.38 -1.42 -26.36
C VAL A 388 14.87 -1.21 -26.37
N ARG A 389 14.18 -1.70 -27.41
CA ARG A 389 12.72 -1.56 -27.52
C ARG A 389 11.97 -2.34 -26.45
N TRP A 390 12.36 -3.58 -26.19
CA TRP A 390 11.74 -4.40 -25.14
C TRP A 390 12.00 -3.83 -23.76
N LYS A 391 13.18 -3.26 -23.51
CA LYS A 391 13.46 -2.58 -22.25
C LYS A 391 12.52 -1.41 -22.05
N ALA A 392 12.34 -0.56 -23.08
CA ALA A 392 11.42 0.57 -23.02
C ALA A 392 9.98 0.13 -22.75
N GLU A 393 9.50 -0.90 -23.46
CA GLU A 393 8.16 -1.46 -23.27
C GLU A 393 7.94 -1.96 -21.82
N VAL A 394 8.90 -2.71 -21.27
CA VAL A 394 8.82 -3.20 -19.89
C VAL A 394 8.90 -2.06 -18.87
N GLU A 395 9.78 -1.07 -19.08
CA GLU A 395 9.90 0.08 -18.18
C GLU A 395 8.66 0.98 -18.22
N GLU A 396 8.03 1.14 -19.39
CA GLU A 396 6.76 1.85 -19.53
C GLU A 396 5.61 1.12 -18.82
N LEU A 397 5.46 -0.20 -19.06
CA LEU A 397 4.46 -1.01 -18.36
C LEU A 397 4.66 -0.96 -16.84
N MET A 398 5.88 -1.16 -16.35
CA MET A 398 6.18 -1.10 -14.92
C MET A 398 5.92 0.31 -14.36
N GLY A 399 6.26 1.37 -15.10
CA GLY A 399 5.96 2.74 -14.72
C GLY A 399 4.45 3.02 -14.65
N TRP A 400 3.66 2.44 -15.55
CA TRP A 400 2.20 2.56 -15.56
C TRP A 400 1.54 1.75 -14.43
N LEU A 401 2.03 0.53 -14.17
CA LEU A 401 1.54 -0.32 -13.09
C LEU A 401 1.80 0.27 -11.71
N ASP A 402 2.97 0.89 -11.52
CA ASP A 402 3.40 1.58 -10.28
C ASP A 402 3.08 0.76 -9.02
N TRP A 403 3.41 -0.54 -9.06
CA TRP A 403 3.06 -1.46 -7.98
C TRP A 403 3.94 -1.23 -6.74
N HIS A 404 3.27 -1.17 -5.59
CA HIS A 404 3.90 -0.96 -4.29
C HIS A 404 5.00 -1.99 -3.95
N VAL A 405 4.93 -3.22 -4.49
CA VAL A 405 5.95 -4.26 -4.26
C VAL A 405 7.33 -3.93 -4.83
N TRP A 406 7.41 -2.95 -5.74
CA TRP A 406 8.68 -2.42 -6.27
C TRP A 406 9.24 -1.27 -5.44
N VAL A 407 8.48 -0.76 -4.46
CA VAL A 407 8.96 0.24 -3.51
C VAL A 407 9.74 -0.47 -2.41
N LYS A 408 11.01 -0.77 -2.70
CA LYS A 408 11.93 -1.50 -1.83
C LYS A 408 13.38 -1.04 -2.07
N CYS A 409 14.26 -1.38 -1.14
CA CYS A 409 15.69 -1.12 -1.27
C CYS A 409 16.26 -2.11 -2.29
N ASP A 410 16.97 -1.57 -3.27
CA ASP A 410 17.68 -2.31 -4.30
C ASP A 410 19.11 -1.74 -4.43
N PRO A 411 20.16 -2.49 -4.05
CA PRO A 411 20.13 -3.86 -3.55
C PRO A 411 19.44 -4.01 -2.18
N PRO A 412 19.00 -5.23 -1.80
CA PRO A 412 18.47 -5.50 -0.47
C PRO A 412 19.46 -5.11 0.62
N CYS A 413 18.94 -4.62 1.75
CA CYS A 413 19.77 -4.20 2.88
C CYS A 413 20.57 -5.37 3.46
N GLY A 414 21.83 -5.10 3.84
CA GLY A 414 22.70 -6.06 4.48
C GLY A 414 22.27 -6.37 5.94
N PRO A 415 22.90 -7.37 6.58
CA PRO A 415 22.64 -7.68 7.99
C PRO A 415 22.81 -6.44 8.88
N GLY A 416 21.85 -6.23 9.80
CA GLY A 416 21.82 -5.06 10.69
C GLY A 416 21.11 -3.83 10.13
N PHE A 417 20.81 -3.81 8.83
CA PHE A 417 20.08 -2.73 8.19
C PHE A 417 18.64 -3.17 7.86
N GLN A 418 17.72 -2.22 7.96
CA GLN A 418 16.33 -2.38 7.54
C GLN A 418 16.02 -1.43 6.40
N CYS A 419 15.23 -1.92 5.45
CA CYS A 419 14.73 -1.08 4.38
C CYS A 419 13.52 -0.29 4.87
N VAL A 420 13.73 0.98 5.18
CA VAL A 420 12.68 1.86 5.70
C VAL A 420 12.20 2.79 4.60
N LEU A 421 10.90 3.07 4.58
CA LEU A 421 10.33 4.19 3.85
C LEU A 421 10.37 5.41 4.78
N ALA A 422 10.43 6.61 4.22
CA ALA A 422 10.19 7.78 5.02
C ALA A 422 8.76 7.72 5.57
N THR A 423 8.69 7.61 6.89
CA THR A 423 7.48 7.52 7.69
C THR A 423 7.81 8.04 9.07
N TRP A 424 6.84 8.63 9.78
CA TRP A 424 7.09 9.13 11.13
C TRP A 424 7.66 8.01 12.04
N PRO A 425 8.73 8.26 12.82
CA PRO A 425 9.39 9.54 13.07
C PRO A 425 10.59 9.87 12.15
N TRP A 426 10.81 9.13 11.07
CA TRP A 426 11.98 9.28 10.17
C TRP A 426 11.68 9.98 8.86
N GLY A 427 12.36 11.11 8.63
CA GLY A 427 12.44 11.75 7.31
C GLY A 427 11.12 12.29 6.77
N VAL A 428 10.08 12.40 7.61
CA VAL A 428 8.80 13.00 7.23
C VAL A 428 8.48 14.11 8.21
N GLU A 429 8.71 15.34 7.77
CA GLU A 429 8.32 16.54 8.50
C GLU A 429 6.98 17.06 7.99
N THR A 430 6.77 17.15 6.68
CA THR A 430 5.58 17.78 6.08
C THR A 430 4.64 16.80 5.38
N GLY A 431 5.12 15.61 5.02
CA GLY A 431 4.34 14.61 4.28
C GLY A 431 4.49 14.69 2.76
N ASP A 432 5.33 15.61 2.26
CA ASP A 432 5.60 15.83 0.84
C ASP A 432 7.04 15.42 0.45
N GLU A 433 7.82 14.86 1.38
CA GLU A 433 9.18 14.42 1.13
C GLU A 433 9.24 13.12 0.31
N ASP A 434 9.77 13.17 -0.92
CA ASP A 434 10.07 11.96 -1.70
C ASP A 434 11.42 11.35 -1.29
N ILE A 435 11.43 10.78 -0.10
CA ILE A 435 12.55 9.94 0.36
C ILE A 435 12.14 8.50 0.06
N GLY A 436 12.65 7.98 -1.05
CA GLY A 436 12.51 6.59 -1.42
C GLY A 436 13.04 5.63 -0.35
N PRO A 437 12.85 4.31 -0.53
CA PRO A 437 13.31 3.31 0.42
C PRO A 437 14.82 3.40 0.66
N VAL A 438 15.22 3.49 1.93
CA VAL A 438 16.63 3.59 2.35
C VAL A 438 16.97 2.54 3.39
N CYS A 439 18.20 2.01 3.33
CA CYS A 439 18.71 1.13 4.37
C CYS A 439 19.14 1.95 5.58
N ARG A 440 18.53 1.71 6.74
CA ARG A 440 18.87 2.32 8.04
C ARG A 440 19.24 1.24 9.04
N ASP A 441 20.17 1.53 9.93
CA ASP A 441 20.50 0.70 11.09
C ASP A 441 20.14 1.42 12.40
N GLU A 442 20.16 0.69 13.51
CA GLU A 442 19.91 1.21 14.86
C GLU A 442 20.97 2.25 15.28
N LEU A 443 22.19 2.15 14.71
CA LEU A 443 23.37 2.92 15.12
C LEU A 443 23.49 4.29 14.46
N SER A 444 22.82 4.52 13.33
CA SER A 444 22.95 5.76 12.58
C SER A 444 22.46 7.01 13.32
N GLY A 445 21.67 6.86 14.41
CA GLY A 445 21.25 7.97 15.26
C GLY A 445 20.35 9.01 14.57
N ASP A 446 19.99 8.80 13.30
CA ASP A 446 19.22 9.69 12.45
C ASP A 446 17.71 9.59 12.76
N VAL A 447 17.36 9.90 14.01
CA VAL A 447 15.98 10.16 14.41
C VAL A 447 15.86 11.68 14.58
N PHE A 448 15.13 12.30 13.65
CA PHE A 448 14.96 13.74 13.39
C PHE A 448 15.98 14.35 12.42
#